data_AF-F6YBK3-F1
#
_entry.id   AF-F6YBK3-F1
#
_cell.length_a   1.000
_cell.length_b   1.000
_cell.length_c   1.000
_cell.angle_alpha   90.00
_cell.angle_beta   90.00
_cell.angle_gamma   90.00
#
_symmetry.space_group_name_H-M   'P 1'
#
loop_
_entity.id
_entity.type
_entity.pdbx_description
1 polymer ?
#
loop_
_entity_poly.entity_id
_entity_poly.type
_entity_poly.pdbx_seq_one_letter_code
_entity_poly.pdbx_strand_id
1 'polypeptide(L)'
;MEGPGELLSAAHALSLPAEAYGNDPNIEMVWAMKAMQHAEVYYNLISSVDPLFLRLTKVDDQIYSEFRENFGKLKIDVLDPEELKSEPAKEKWRPFCMKFNGIVEDYNYGTLLRLDCTQGYSEENTIFGEYGT
;
A
#
# COMPACT_ATOMS: atom_id res chain seq x y z
N MET A 1 -16.15 -9.68 22.24
CA MET A 1 -17.37 -10.01 21.46
C MET A 1 -17.57 -8.83 20.53
N GLU A 2 -16.83 -8.81 19.43
CA GLU A 2 -16.81 -7.67 18.50
C GLU A 2 -17.95 -7.86 17.49
N GLY A 3 -18.85 -6.89 17.45
CA GLY A 3 -20.11 -7.01 16.72
C GLY A 3 -19.97 -6.63 15.24
N PRO A 4 -20.81 -7.20 14.34
CA PRO A 4 -20.79 -6.90 12.90
C PRO A 4 -21.05 -5.43 12.55
N GLY A 5 -21.56 -4.61 13.48
CA GLY A 5 -21.81 -3.18 13.28
C GLY A 5 -20.55 -2.30 13.23
N GLU A 6 -19.48 -2.65 13.97
CA GLU A 6 -18.22 -1.89 13.97
C GLU A 6 -17.42 -2.13 12.68
N LEU A 7 -17.45 -3.36 12.15
CA LEU A 7 -16.84 -3.73 10.87
C LEU A 7 -17.45 -2.95 9.68
N LEU A 8 -18.77 -2.76 9.69
CA LEU A 8 -19.50 -1.98 8.68
C LEU A 8 -19.18 -0.47 8.77
N SER A 9 -19.05 0.06 9.98
CA SER A 9 -18.65 1.46 10.21
C SER A 9 -17.21 1.73 9.77
N ALA A 10 -16.28 0.81 10.09
CA ALA A 10 -14.89 0.89 9.68
C ALA A 10 -14.66 0.62 8.17
N ALA A 11 -15.60 -0.03 7.47
CA ALA A 11 -15.53 -0.16 6.01
C ALA A 11 -15.99 1.14 5.32
N HIS A 12 -17.08 1.74 5.80
CA HIS A 12 -17.60 3.01 5.29
C HIS A 12 -16.70 4.20 5.65
N ALA A 13 -16.00 4.15 6.78
CA ALA A 13 -15.05 5.18 7.21
C ALA A 13 -13.81 5.29 6.31
N LEU A 14 -13.62 4.37 5.37
CA LEU A 14 -12.37 4.25 4.61
C LEU A 14 -12.57 4.37 3.10
N SER A 15 -13.83 4.53 2.67
CA SER A 15 -14.17 4.88 1.29
C SER A 15 -14.12 6.38 1.02
N LEU A 16 -13.95 7.21 2.06
CA LEU A 16 -13.78 8.66 1.91
C LEU A 16 -12.29 9.02 1.96
N PRO A 17 -11.86 10.05 1.21
CA PRO A 17 -10.46 10.50 1.21
C PRO A 17 -9.99 10.90 2.61
N ALA A 18 -8.69 10.76 2.88
CA ALA A 18 -8.09 11.03 4.19
C ALA A 18 -8.42 12.44 4.73
N GLU A 19 -8.64 13.40 3.84
CA GLU A 19 -9.05 14.78 4.14
C GLU A 19 -10.45 14.89 4.79
N ALA A 20 -11.30 13.85 4.68
CA ALA A 20 -12.66 13.85 5.24
C ALA A 20 -12.70 13.59 6.75
N TYR A 21 -11.63 13.07 7.35
CA TYR A 21 -11.66 12.58 8.74
C TYR A 21 -10.93 13.46 9.75
N GLY A 22 -10.12 14.42 9.31
CA GLY A 22 -9.24 15.16 10.21
C GLY A 22 -8.24 14.24 10.93
N ASN A 23 -7.26 14.81 11.65
CA ASN A 23 -6.32 14.03 12.49
C ASN A 23 -7.05 13.43 13.71
N ASP A 24 -8.01 12.52 13.51
CA ASP A 24 -8.63 11.76 14.58
C ASP A 24 -7.78 10.49 14.86
N PRO A 25 -7.21 10.37 16.07
CA PRO A 25 -6.32 9.26 16.41
C PRO A 25 -7.02 7.88 16.36
N ASN A 26 -8.36 7.82 16.50
CA ASN A 26 -9.07 6.56 16.35
C ASN A 26 -9.14 6.13 14.88
N ILE A 27 -9.22 7.08 13.94
CA ILE A 27 -9.22 6.80 12.50
C ILE A 27 -7.83 6.34 12.05
N GLU A 28 -6.78 7.01 12.51
CA GLU A 28 -5.40 6.58 12.27
C GLU A 28 -5.14 5.15 12.79
N MET A 29 -5.65 4.82 13.98
CA MET A 29 -5.55 3.47 14.54
C MET A 29 -6.26 2.43 13.66
N VAL A 30 -7.45 2.74 13.14
CA VAL A 30 -8.19 1.85 12.24
C VAL A 30 -7.44 1.64 10.91
N TRP A 31 -6.86 2.71 10.35
CA TRP A 31 -5.99 2.60 9.17
C TRP A 31 -4.77 1.71 9.42
N ALA A 32 -4.07 1.95 10.53
CA ALA A 32 -2.89 1.15 10.90
C ALA A 32 -3.25 -0.32 11.07
N MET A 33 -4.36 -0.63 11.77
CA MET A 33 -4.83 -2.01 11.95
C MET A 33 -5.15 -2.69 10.62
N LYS A 34 -5.84 -2.01 9.69
CA LYS A 34 -6.15 -2.60 8.39
C LYS A 34 -4.93 -2.75 7.49
N ALA A 35 -4.02 -1.78 7.50
CA ALA A 35 -2.79 -1.86 6.73
C ALA A 35 -1.89 -3.01 7.24
N MET A 36 -1.87 -3.24 8.56
CA MET A 36 -1.23 -4.42 9.17
C MET A 36 -1.91 -5.73 8.77
N GLN A 37 -3.24 -5.81 8.81
CA GLN A 37 -3.96 -7.01 8.36
C GLN A 37 -3.69 -7.32 6.88
N HIS A 38 -3.71 -6.28 6.02
CA HIS A 38 -3.39 -6.41 4.61
C HIS A 38 -1.94 -6.92 4.42
N ALA A 39 -0.99 -6.33 5.13
CA ALA A 39 0.41 -6.75 5.13
C ALA A 39 0.59 -8.22 5.55
N GLU A 40 -0.09 -8.66 6.60
CA GLU A 40 -0.01 -10.03 7.10
C GLU A 40 -0.58 -11.03 6.07
N VAL A 41 -1.72 -10.72 5.47
CA VAL A 41 -2.33 -11.56 4.43
C VAL A 41 -1.38 -11.71 3.23
N TYR A 42 -0.80 -10.60 2.76
CA TYR A 42 0.14 -10.63 1.64
C TYR A 42 1.43 -11.38 2.00
N TYR A 43 1.95 -11.18 3.22
CA TYR A 43 3.13 -11.89 3.71
C TYR A 43 2.92 -13.40 3.76
N ASN A 44 1.76 -13.84 4.25
CA ASN A 44 1.39 -15.26 4.27
C ASN A 44 1.26 -15.82 2.85
N LEU A 45 0.69 -15.04 1.92
CA LEU A 45 0.51 -15.44 0.53
C LEU A 45 1.85 -15.67 -0.19
N ILE A 46 2.78 -14.71 -0.09
CA ILE A 46 4.11 -14.81 -0.73
C ILE A 46 5.03 -15.84 -0.06
N SER A 47 4.79 -16.19 1.21
CA SER A 47 5.59 -17.20 1.91
C SER A 47 5.04 -18.62 1.76
N SER A 48 3.76 -18.77 1.41
CA SER A 48 3.10 -20.07 1.27
C SER A 48 2.99 -20.56 -0.17
N VAL A 49 3.12 -19.67 -1.16
CA VAL A 49 2.97 -19.97 -2.59
C VAL A 49 4.19 -19.45 -3.34
N ASP A 50 4.59 -20.17 -4.40
CA ASP A 50 5.65 -19.68 -5.30
C ASP A 50 5.21 -18.36 -5.95
N PRO A 51 5.94 -17.25 -5.70
CA PRO A 51 5.54 -15.93 -6.18
C PRO A 51 5.52 -15.82 -7.71
N LEU A 52 6.17 -16.74 -8.45
CA LEU A 52 6.14 -16.75 -9.91
C LEU A 52 4.70 -16.92 -10.47
N PHE A 53 3.83 -17.62 -9.75
CA PHE A 53 2.46 -17.88 -10.17
C PHE A 53 1.45 -16.93 -9.50
N LEU A 54 1.93 -16.04 -8.63
CA LEU A 54 1.07 -15.13 -7.89
C LEU A 54 0.69 -13.94 -8.76
N ARG A 55 -0.62 -13.70 -8.89
CA ARG A 55 -1.18 -12.52 -9.55
C ARG A 55 -1.99 -11.74 -8.53
N LEU A 56 -1.58 -10.51 -8.27
CA LEU A 56 -2.21 -9.61 -7.30
C LEU A 56 -3.35 -8.84 -7.97
N THR A 57 -3.18 -8.50 -9.25
CA THR A 57 -4.19 -7.81 -10.05
C THR A 57 -4.32 -8.42 -11.45
N LYS A 58 -5.39 -8.06 -12.16
CA LYS A 58 -5.58 -8.43 -13.57
C LYS A 58 -4.57 -7.74 -14.51
N VAL A 59 -3.92 -6.68 -14.05
CA VAL A 59 -3.06 -5.80 -14.85
C VAL A 59 -1.61 -5.75 -14.33
N ASP A 60 -1.17 -6.77 -13.58
CA ASP A 60 0.19 -6.82 -13.00
C ASP A 60 1.31 -6.57 -14.02
N ASP A 61 1.19 -7.14 -15.22
CA ASP A 61 2.18 -6.96 -16.28
C ASP A 61 2.27 -5.49 -16.73
N GLN A 62 1.12 -4.80 -16.81
CA GLN A 62 1.05 -3.37 -17.13
C GLN A 62 1.62 -2.52 -15.99
N ILE A 63 1.27 -2.83 -14.74
CA ILE A 63 1.82 -2.15 -13.56
C ILE A 63 3.34 -2.28 -13.55
N TYR A 64 3.87 -3.48 -13.78
CA TYR A 64 5.30 -3.74 -13.79
C TYR A 64 6.02 -2.97 -14.91
N SER A 65 5.49 -2.98 -16.13
CA SER A 65 6.05 -2.22 -17.25
C SER A 65 6.10 -0.72 -16.96
N GLU A 66 4.98 -0.14 -16.53
CA GLU A 66 4.89 1.27 -16.16
C GLU A 66 5.82 1.62 -14.99
N PHE A 67 5.91 0.75 -14.00
CA PHE A 67 6.82 0.94 -12.86
C PHE A 67 8.28 0.95 -13.31
N ARG A 68 8.69 0.03 -14.19
CA ARG A 68 10.07 0.00 -14.72
C ARG A 68 10.39 1.16 -15.65
N GLU A 69 9.41 1.70 -16.37
CA GLU A 69 9.58 2.91 -17.17
C GLU A 69 9.78 4.16 -16.30
N ASN A 70 8.96 4.33 -15.26
CA ASN A 70 8.99 5.52 -14.40
C ASN A 70 10.09 5.46 -13.32
N PHE A 71 10.36 4.26 -12.79
CA PHE A 71 11.24 4.00 -11.65
C PHE A 71 12.34 2.98 -11.99
N GLY A 72 12.81 2.91 -13.23
CA GLY A 72 13.79 1.92 -13.68
C GLY A 72 15.13 1.92 -12.94
N LYS A 73 15.47 3.01 -12.24
CA LYS A 73 16.66 3.11 -11.39
C LYS A 73 16.40 2.80 -9.91
N LEU A 74 15.14 2.68 -9.50
CA LEU A 74 14.79 2.42 -8.12
C LEU A 74 15.22 1.01 -7.74
N LYS A 75 15.94 0.93 -6.62
CA LYS A 75 16.41 -0.31 -6.05
C LYS A 75 15.24 -1.01 -5.34
N ILE A 76 14.92 -2.24 -5.71
CA ILE A 76 13.71 -2.95 -5.23
C ILE A 76 13.98 -4.00 -4.15
N ASP A 77 15.24 -4.36 -3.92
CA ASP A 77 15.66 -5.28 -2.86
C ASP A 77 15.72 -4.58 -1.50
N VAL A 78 16.31 -3.38 -1.47
CA VAL A 78 16.36 -2.51 -0.28
C VAL A 78 16.02 -1.08 -0.71
N LEU A 79 14.89 -0.60 -0.24
CA LEU A 79 14.34 0.71 -0.54
C LEU A 79 14.82 1.76 0.46
N ASP A 80 15.18 2.94 -0.05
CA ASP A 80 15.44 4.11 0.77
C ASP A 80 14.12 4.86 1.07
N PRO A 81 13.74 5.04 2.35
CA PRO A 81 12.57 5.83 2.72
C PRO A 81 12.56 7.24 2.12
N GLU A 82 13.72 7.88 1.94
CA GLU A 82 13.80 9.23 1.36
C GLU A 82 13.44 9.24 -0.13
N GLU A 83 13.80 8.18 -0.87
CA GLU A 83 13.42 8.00 -2.28
C GLU A 83 11.92 7.72 -2.47
N LEU A 84 11.21 7.42 -1.38
CA LEU A 84 9.78 7.14 -1.38
C LEU A 84 8.95 8.29 -0.77
N LYS A 85 9.45 8.96 0.27
CA LYS A 85 8.71 9.97 1.04
C LYS A 85 9.07 11.41 0.70
N SER A 86 10.16 11.67 -0.02
CA SER A 86 10.52 13.03 -0.42
C SER A 86 9.46 13.64 -1.34
N GLU A 87 9.31 14.97 -1.31
CA GLU A 87 8.34 15.67 -2.18
C GLU A 87 8.54 15.35 -3.67
N PRO A 88 9.77 15.34 -4.23
CA PRO A 88 9.98 14.94 -5.63
C PRO A 88 9.61 13.49 -5.92
N ALA A 89 9.71 12.60 -4.93
CA ALA A 89 9.27 11.21 -5.06
C ALA A 89 7.74 11.15 -5.13
N LYS A 90 7.04 11.84 -4.23
CA LYS A 90 5.57 11.91 -4.24
C LYS A 90 5.04 12.46 -5.56
N GLU A 91 5.69 13.50 -6.11
CA GLU A 91 5.34 14.06 -7.42
C GLU A 91 5.49 13.06 -8.59
N LYS A 92 6.35 12.04 -8.45
CA LYS A 92 6.47 10.94 -9.42
C LYS A 92 5.48 9.80 -9.14
N TRP A 93 5.25 9.48 -7.88
CA TRP A 93 4.36 8.39 -7.48
C TRP A 93 2.88 8.70 -7.76
N ARG A 94 2.44 9.95 -7.52
CA ARG A 94 1.06 10.39 -7.80
C ARG A 94 0.59 10.13 -9.24
N PRO A 95 1.27 10.62 -10.30
CA PRO A 95 0.83 10.37 -11.67
C PRO A 95 0.90 8.88 -12.03
N PHE A 96 1.85 8.13 -11.49
CA PHE A 96 1.92 6.68 -11.66
C PHE A 96 0.67 5.99 -11.07
N CYS A 97 0.30 6.29 -9.82
CA CYS A 97 -0.90 5.74 -9.19
C CYS A 97 -2.18 6.13 -9.93
N MET A 98 -2.28 7.40 -10.36
CA MET A 98 -3.45 7.90 -11.09
C MET A 98 -3.69 7.21 -12.44
N LYS A 99 -2.66 6.62 -13.09
CA LYS A 99 -2.85 5.81 -14.31
C LYS A 99 -3.74 4.59 -14.08
N PHE A 100 -3.81 4.10 -12.85
CA PHE A 100 -4.58 2.92 -12.48
C PHE A 100 -5.93 3.26 -11.84
N ASN A 101 -6.29 4.54 -11.77
CA ASN A 101 -7.60 4.96 -11.31
C ASN A 101 -8.70 4.37 -12.20
N GLY A 102 -9.64 3.65 -11.61
CA GLY A 102 -10.70 2.93 -12.32
C GLY A 102 -10.26 1.62 -13.00
N ILE A 103 -8.99 1.23 -12.89
CA ILE A 103 -8.45 -0.04 -13.40
C ILE A 103 -8.13 -0.98 -12.24
N VAL A 104 -7.44 -0.47 -11.23
CA VAL A 104 -7.13 -1.18 -9.98
C VAL A 104 -8.11 -0.69 -8.93
N GLU A 105 -8.88 -1.62 -8.37
CA GLU A 105 -9.71 -1.36 -7.20
C GLU A 105 -8.81 -0.89 -6.05
N ASP A 106 -9.23 0.17 -5.36
CA ASP A 106 -8.49 0.69 -4.20
C ASP A 106 -7.04 1.16 -4.50
N TYR A 107 -6.79 1.71 -5.70
CA TYR A 107 -5.46 2.19 -6.12
C TYR A 107 -4.83 3.26 -5.19
N ASN A 108 -5.64 3.92 -4.36
CA ASN A 108 -5.26 4.95 -3.40
C ASN A 108 -5.26 4.45 -1.94
N TYR A 109 -5.38 3.14 -1.72
CA TYR A 109 -5.42 2.57 -0.38
C TYR A 109 -4.05 2.60 0.30
N GLY A 110 -4.02 3.01 1.56
CA GLY A 110 -2.83 3.01 2.38
C GLY A 110 -2.36 1.59 2.69
N THR A 111 -1.14 1.25 2.29
CA THR A 111 -0.55 -0.09 2.53
C THR A 111 0.78 0.01 3.26
N LEU A 112 1.17 -1.05 3.97
CA LEU A 112 2.49 -1.14 4.56
C LEU A 112 3.46 -1.80 3.58
N LEU A 113 4.55 -1.09 3.31
CA LEU A 113 5.62 -1.55 2.44
C LEU A 113 6.84 -1.94 3.28
N ARG A 114 7.44 -3.08 2.96
CA ARG A 114 8.73 -3.50 3.54
C ARG A 114 9.85 -2.80 2.79
N LEU A 115 10.78 -2.20 3.54
CA LEU A 115 11.95 -1.52 2.97
C LEU A 115 12.95 -2.55 2.42
N ASP A 116 13.24 -3.58 3.18
CA ASP A 116 14.01 -4.75 2.79
C ASP A 116 13.08 -5.94 2.60
N CYS A 117 13.04 -6.47 1.38
CA CYS A 117 12.15 -7.57 1.02
C CYS A 117 12.56 -8.92 1.64
N THR A 118 13.80 -9.04 2.12
CA THR A 118 14.35 -10.24 2.78
C THR A 118 13.97 -10.31 4.26
N GLN A 119 13.52 -9.20 4.84
CA GLN A 119 13.12 -9.09 6.25
C GLN A 119 11.60 -9.07 6.41
N GLY A 120 11.11 -9.36 7.62
CA GLY A 120 9.68 -9.29 7.95
C GLY A 120 9.19 -7.85 8.12
N TYR A 121 7.90 -7.72 8.45
CA TYR A 121 7.35 -6.44 8.90
C TYR A 121 7.84 -6.13 10.32
N SER A 122 8.58 -5.03 10.49
CA SER A 122 9.03 -4.49 11.77
C SER A 122 8.96 -2.96 11.73
N GLU A 123 9.03 -2.29 12.88
CA GLU A 123 8.99 -0.81 12.95
C GLU A 123 10.10 -0.16 12.11
N GLU A 124 11.29 -0.76 12.11
CA GLU A 124 12.47 -0.28 11.37
C GLU A 124 12.47 -0.66 9.89
N ASN A 125 11.75 -1.72 9.50
CA ASN A 125 11.71 -2.22 8.13
C ASN A 125 10.40 -1.88 7.39
N THR A 126 9.51 -1.09 7.98
CA THR A 126 8.18 -0.84 7.42
C THR A 126 7.91 0.64 7.25
N ILE A 127 7.33 1.01 6.11
CA ILE A 127 6.78 2.34 5.90
C ILE A 127 5.31 2.27 5.49
N PHE A 128 4.56 3.30 5.86
CA PHE A 128 3.23 3.53 5.33
C PHE A 128 3.33 4.18 3.94
N GLY A 129 2.76 3.51 2.94
CA GLY A 129 2.66 3.98 1.56
C GLY A 129 1.28 4.56 1.29
N GLU A 130 1.20 5.88 1.22
CA GLU A 130 0.05 6.64 0.73
C GLU A 130 0.54 7.54 -0.41
N TYR A 131 0.28 7.12 -1.65
CA TYR A 131 0.80 7.79 -2.84
C TYR A 131 -0.30 8.24 -3.82
N GLY A 132 -1.56 7.91 -3.51
CA GLY A 132 -2.72 8.18 -4.35
C GLY A 132 -3.42 9.52 -4.09
N THR A 133 -2.94 10.32 -3.14
CA THR A 133 -3.52 11.58 -2.66
C THR A 133 -2.55 12.77 -2.79
#